data_AF-A0A672TB24-F1
#
_entry.id   AF-A0A672TB24-F1
#
_cell.length_a   1.000
_cell.length_b   1.000
_cell.length_c   1.000
_cell.angle_alpha   90.00
_cell.angle_beta   90.00
_cell.angle_gamma   90.00
#
_symmetry.space_group_name_H-M   'P 1'
#
loop_
_entity.id
_entity.type
_entity.pdbx_description
1 polymer ?
#
loop_
_entity_poly.entity_id
_entity_poly.type
_entity_poly.pdbx_seq_one_letter_code
_entity_poly.pdbx_strand_id
1 'polypeptide(L)'
;LNQVVLTKIMLQDFFSQLYLSPQFLQETLDEIIQRYLRYNSHAASYTWKHNGVNLDMSKTLSENGIPEEDEFYCGSPDCDLFSPSICLYFNDDLTEL
;
A
#
# COMPACT_ATOMS: atom_id res chain seq x y z
N LEU A 1 17.51 -6.10 11.75
CA LEU A 1 16.92 -5.20 10.72
C LEU A 1 16.44 -3.94 11.42
N ASN A 2 16.62 -2.76 10.82
CA ASN A 2 16.02 -1.53 11.35
C ASN A 2 14.49 -1.58 11.18
N GLN A 3 13.72 -0.96 12.10
CA GLN A 3 12.25 -0.91 12.10
C GLN A 3 11.68 -0.51 10.73
N VAL A 4 12.32 0.43 10.03
CA VAL A 4 11.95 0.86 8.67
C VAL A 4 11.95 -0.30 7.67
N VAL A 5 12.95 -1.18 7.72
CA VAL A 5 13.07 -2.32 6.82
C VAL A 5 12.02 -3.37 7.13
N LEU A 6 11.72 -3.59 8.41
CA LEU A 6 10.66 -4.51 8.84
C LEU A 6 9.28 -4.02 8.40
N THR A 7 8.99 -2.73 8.54
CA THR A 7 7.72 -2.14 8.08
C THR A 7 7.55 -2.29 6.57
N LYS A 8 8.62 -2.07 5.79
CA LYS A 8 8.57 -2.24 4.33
C LYS A 8 8.28 -3.68 3.92
N ILE A 9 8.91 -4.66 4.57
CA ILE A 9 8.67 -6.09 4.30
C ILE A 9 7.24 -6.48 4.66
N MET A 10 6.76 -6.09 5.86
CA MET A 10 5.39 -6.38 6.29
C MET A 10 4.32 -5.74 5.38
N LEU A 11 4.59 -4.54 4.87
CA LEU A 11 3.70 -3.87 3.92
C LEU A 11 3.60 -4.66 2.61
N GLN A 12 4.74 -5.06 2.05
CA GLN A 12 4.80 -5.83 0.82
C GLN A 12 4.07 -7.16 0.97
N ASP A 13 4.33 -7.90 2.04
CA ASP A 13 3.65 -9.17 2.34
C ASP A 13 2.14 -8.99 2.51
N PHE A 14 1.71 -7.91 3.16
CA PHE A 14 0.30 -7.57 3.35
C PHE A 14 -0.41 -7.26 2.03
N PHE A 15 0.20 -6.45 1.16
CA PHE A 15 -0.37 -6.19 -0.17
C PHE A 15 -0.40 -7.45 -1.03
N SER A 16 0.65 -8.28 -1.01
CA SER A 16 0.62 -9.58 -1.72
C SER A 16 -0.53 -10.48 -1.25
N GLN A 17 -0.86 -10.48 0.04
CA GLN A 17 -2.03 -11.21 0.56
C GLN A 17 -3.35 -10.57 0.16
N LEU A 18 -3.40 -9.23 0.09
CA LEU A 18 -4.60 -8.49 -0.32
C LEU A 18 -4.95 -8.69 -1.79
N TYR A 19 -3.96 -8.73 -2.68
CA TYR A 19 -4.18 -9.00 -4.11
C TYR A 19 -4.75 -10.41 -4.37
N LEU A 20 -4.62 -11.33 -3.42
CA LEU A 20 -5.28 -12.64 -3.48
C LEU A 20 -6.76 -12.60 -3.04
N SER A 21 -7.24 -11.48 -2.49
CA SER A 21 -8.62 -11.29 -2.04
C SER A 21 -9.46 -10.62 -3.14
N PRO A 22 -10.59 -11.23 -3.57
CA PRO A 22 -11.42 -10.68 -4.64
C PRO A 22 -12.10 -9.34 -4.30
N GLN A 23 -12.20 -8.97 -3.02
CA GLN A 23 -12.90 -7.76 -2.59
C GLN A 23 -11.99 -6.53 -2.52
N PHE A 24 -10.67 -6.73 -2.54
CA PHE A 24 -9.68 -5.68 -2.27
C PHE A 24 -9.77 -4.47 -3.19
N LEU A 25 -10.15 -4.67 -4.44
CA LEU A 25 -10.25 -3.61 -5.45
C LEU A 25 -11.44 -2.66 -5.21
N GLN A 26 -12.47 -3.12 -4.50
CA GLN A 26 -13.64 -2.31 -4.17
C GLN A 26 -13.51 -1.58 -2.83
N GLU A 27 -12.48 -1.93 -2.05
CA GLU A 27 -12.24 -1.33 -0.76
C GLU A 27 -11.54 0.01 -0.92
N THR A 28 -11.94 0.95 -0.07
CA THR A 28 -11.24 2.21 0.11
C THR A 28 -9.87 1.95 0.74
N LEU A 29 -8.94 2.87 0.49
CA LEU A 29 -7.62 2.80 1.10
C LEU A 29 -7.72 2.83 2.65
N ASP A 30 -8.70 3.53 3.22
CA ASP A 30 -8.96 3.52 4.67
C ASP A 30 -9.29 2.10 5.19
N GLU A 31 -10.20 1.37 4.54
CA GLU A 31 -10.56 0.00 4.92
C GLU A 31 -9.35 -0.95 4.83
N ILE A 32 -8.52 -0.77 3.80
CA ILE A 32 -7.27 -1.50 3.62
C ILE A 32 -6.30 -1.21 4.78
N ILE A 33 -6.11 0.05 5.13
CA ILE A 33 -5.21 0.48 6.20
C ILE A 33 -5.72 0.00 7.56
N GLN A 34 -7.02 0.07 7.84
CA GLN A 34 -7.60 -0.41 9.10
C GLN A 34 -7.24 -1.88 9.38
N ARG A 35 -7.12 -2.72 8.35
CA ARG A 35 -6.63 -4.09 8.50
C ARG A 35 -5.12 -4.14 8.73
N TYR A 36 -4.36 -3.30 8.04
CA TYR A 36 -2.91 -3.20 8.21
C TYR A 36 -2.51 -2.74 9.62
N LEU A 37 -3.35 -1.91 10.28
CA LEU A 37 -3.11 -1.43 11.66
C LEU A 37 -2.91 -2.56 12.67
N ARG A 38 -3.42 -3.78 12.40
CA ARG A 38 -3.17 -4.95 13.26
C ARG A 38 -1.71 -5.40 13.26
N TYR A 39 -1.00 -5.14 12.17
CA TYR A 39 0.43 -5.46 12.00
C TYR A 39 1.32 -4.27 12.35
N ASN A 40 0.82 -3.04 12.12
CA ASN A 40 1.51 -1.81 12.46
C ASN A 40 0.53 -0.72 12.91
N SER A 41 0.32 -0.62 14.22
CA SER A 41 -0.59 0.36 14.83
C SER A 41 -0.23 1.82 14.54
N HIS A 42 1.03 2.10 14.20
CA HIS A 42 1.50 3.45 13.88
C HIS A 42 1.23 3.83 12.42
N ALA A 43 0.75 2.90 11.58
CA ALA A 43 0.54 3.17 10.16
C ALA A 43 -0.55 4.21 9.87
N ALA A 44 -1.41 4.50 10.84
CA ALA A 44 -2.40 5.58 10.77
C ALA A 44 -1.76 6.97 10.73
N SER A 45 -0.58 7.14 11.35
CA SER A 45 0.15 8.41 11.38
C SER A 45 1.03 8.63 10.14
N TYR A 46 1.15 7.62 9.26
CA TYR A 46 2.01 7.67 8.09
C TYR A 46 1.31 8.37 6.92
N THR A 47 2.10 9.05 6.08
CA THR A 47 1.60 9.50 4.78
C THR A 47 1.82 8.41 3.75
N TRP A 48 0.73 7.95 3.17
CA TRP A 48 0.73 6.92 2.14
C TRP A 48 0.90 7.59 0.78
N LYS A 49 1.88 7.11 0.00
CA LYS A 49 2.19 7.67 -1.32
C LYS A 49 2.36 6.57 -2.36
N HIS A 50 1.97 6.88 -3.59
CA HIS A 50 2.27 6.08 -4.77
C HIS A 50 2.91 6.99 -5.83
N ASN A 51 4.06 6.58 -6.38
CA ASN A 51 4.83 7.37 -7.35
C ASN A 51 5.07 8.84 -6.91
N GLY A 52 5.28 9.06 -5.61
CA GLY A 52 5.51 10.39 -5.04
C GLY A 52 4.24 11.24 -4.81
N VAL A 53 3.07 10.75 -5.20
CA VAL A 53 1.77 11.40 -5.01
C VAL A 53 1.12 10.88 -3.73
N ASN A 54 0.54 11.77 -2.93
CA ASN A 54 -0.21 11.40 -1.73
C ASN A 54 -1.49 10.68 -2.12
N LEU A 55 -1.77 9.58 -1.43
CA LEU A 55 -3.01 8.84 -1.58
C LEU A 55 -4.14 9.44 -0.75
N ASP A 56 -5.34 9.38 -1.27
CA ASP A 56 -6.59 9.79 -0.63
C ASP A 56 -7.24 8.56 0.03
N MET A 57 -7.37 8.59 1.36
CA MET A 57 -7.89 7.46 2.14
C MET A 57 -9.35 7.13 1.83
N SER A 58 -10.12 8.12 1.37
CA SER A 58 -11.54 7.94 1.03
C SER A 58 -11.77 7.24 -0.31
N LYS A 59 -10.69 7.04 -1.09
CA LYS A 59 -10.74 6.50 -2.44
C LYS A 59 -10.22 5.08 -2.50
N THR A 60 -10.67 4.32 -3.49
CA THR A 60 -10.08 3.01 -3.82
C THR A 60 -8.67 3.18 -4.39
N LEU A 61 -7.95 2.07 -4.58
CA LEU A 61 -6.63 2.11 -5.21
C LEU A 61 -6.69 2.60 -6.67
N SER A 62 -7.69 2.14 -7.43
CA SER A 62 -7.93 2.57 -8.81
C SER A 62 -8.20 4.08 -8.90
N GLU A 63 -9.06 4.60 -8.02
CA GLU A 63 -9.35 6.04 -7.94
C GLU A 63 -8.16 6.89 -7.49
N ASN A 64 -7.20 6.27 -6.80
CA ASN A 64 -5.90 6.84 -6.45
C ASN A 64 -4.85 6.72 -7.57
N GLY A 65 -5.22 6.18 -8.74
CA GLY A 65 -4.32 6.00 -9.87
C GLY A 65 -3.34 4.84 -9.70
N ILE A 66 -3.66 3.88 -8.83
CA ILE A 66 -2.95 2.60 -8.73
C ILE A 66 -3.73 1.61 -9.61
N PRO A 67 -3.18 1.24 -10.77
CA PRO A 67 -3.86 0.34 -11.69
C PRO A 67 -4.03 -1.05 -11.07
N GLU A 68 -5.11 -1.72 -11.44
CA GLU A 68 -5.32 -3.14 -11.11
C GLU A 68 -4.29 -3.97 -11.91
N GLU A 69 -3.69 -5.00 -11.31
CA GLU A 69 -2.65 -5.82 -11.99
C GLU A 69 -3.14 -6.44 -13.32
N ASP A 70 -4.45 -6.67 -13.46
CA ASP A 70 -5.07 -7.17 -14.69
C ASP A 70 -4.96 -6.18 -15.87
N GLU A 71 -4.79 -4.88 -15.62
CA GLU A 71 -4.51 -3.89 -16.69
C GLU A 71 -3.04 -3.94 -17.17
N PHE A 72 -2.14 -4.51 -16.38
CA PHE A 72 -0.70 -4.60 -16.69
C PHE A 72 -0.29 -5.94 -17.34
N TYR A 73 -1.17 -6.94 -17.38
CA TYR A 73 -0.98 -8.20 -18.12
C TYR A 73 -1.08 -8.02 -19.65
N CYS A 74 -0.66 -6.88 -20.19
CA CYS A 74 -0.47 -6.68 -21.63
C CYS A 74 0.91 -7.17 -22.09
N GLY A 75 1.12 -8.49 -22.13
CA GLY A 75 2.03 -9.19 -23.05
C GLY A 75 3.49 -8.70 -23.23
N SER A 76 4.01 -7.82 -22.38
CA SER A 76 5.35 -7.26 -22.51
C SER A 76 6.31 -8.01 -21.57
N PRO A 77 7.51 -8.42 -22.04
CA PRO A 77 8.52 -9.07 -21.21
C PRO A 77 9.05 -8.19 -20.07
N ASP A 78 8.67 -6.91 -20.02
CA ASP A 78 9.05 -5.96 -18.96
C ASP A 78 8.04 -5.87 -17.80
N CYS A 79 6.90 -6.58 -17.86
CA CYS A 79 5.86 -6.49 -16.83
C CYS A 79 6.27 -7.05 -15.45
N ASP A 80 7.26 -7.94 -15.38
CA ASP A 80 7.80 -8.46 -14.11
C ASP A 80 8.49 -7.37 -13.26
N LEU A 81 8.79 -6.20 -13.82
CA LEU A 81 9.47 -5.10 -13.12
C LEU A 81 8.51 -4.10 -12.45
N PHE A 82 7.22 -4.14 -12.77
CA PHE A 82 6.26 -3.12 -12.33
C PHE A 82 5.30 -3.66 -11.27
N SER A 83 5.83 -3.94 -10.07
CA SER A 83 4.96 -4.17 -8.91
C SER A 83 4.47 -2.81 -8.41
N PRO A 84 3.15 -2.54 -8.35
CA PRO A 84 2.61 -1.30 -7.81
C PRO A 84 3.03 -1.17 -6.34
N SER A 85 4.10 -0.42 -6.12
CA SER A 85 4.75 -0.33 -4.83
C SER A 85 4.18 0.88 -4.09
N ILE A 86 3.20 0.63 -3.22
CA ILE A 86 2.72 1.65 -2.27
C ILE A 86 3.85 1.92 -1.28
N CYS A 87 4.26 3.18 -1.18
CA CYS A 87 5.35 3.61 -0.33
C CYS A 87 4.78 4.27 0.93
N LEU A 88 5.27 3.81 2.09
CA LEU A 88 5.02 4.47 3.36
C LEU A 88 6.07 5.55 3.58
N TYR A 89 5.62 6.78 3.77
CA TYR A 89 6.46 7.84 4.29
C TYR A 89 6.23 7.96 5.79
N PHE A 90 7.29 7.68 6.56
CA PHE A 90 7.29 7.98 7.99
C PHE A 90 7.23 9.50 8.13
N ASN A 91 6.09 10.00 8.58
CA ASN A 91 6.04 11.37 9.06
C ASN A 91 6.76 11.38 10.41
N ASP A 92 7.63 12.36 10.62
CA ASP A 92 8.42 12.54 11.83
C ASP A 92 7.56 12.98 13.04
N ASP A 93 6.29 12.56 13.08
CA ASP A 93 5.45 12.64 14.27
C ASP A 93 5.87 11.51 15.22
N LEU A 94 6.94 11.78 15.97
CA LEU A 94 7.19 11.17 17.27
C LEU A 94 5.96 11.41 18.16
N THR A 95 4.93 10.58 18.04
CA THR A 95 3.99 10.37 19.15
C THR A 95 4.63 9.33 20.06
N GLU A 96 5.62 9.78 20.83
CA GLU A 96 5.99 9.09 22.06
C GLU A 96 4.90 9.37 23.09
N LEU A 97 4.08 8.36 23.38
CA LEU A 97 3.23 8.31 24.56
C LEU A 97 3.35 6.95 25.22
#